data_AF-A0A3S0QT59-F1
#
_entry.id   AF-A0A3S0QT59-F1
#
_cell.length_a   1.000
_cell.length_b   1.000
_cell.length_c   1.000
_cell.angle_alpha   90.00
_cell.angle_beta   90.00
_cell.angle_gamma   90.00
#
_symmetry.space_group_name_H-M   'P 1'
#
loop_
_entity.id
_entity.type
_entity.pdbx_description
1 polymer ?
#
loop_
_entity_poly.entity_id
_entity_poly.type
_entity_poly.pdbx_seq_one_letter_code
_entity_poly.pdbx_strand_id
1 'polypeptide(L)'
;MKLKNFHSANNLFTAIDLSNNHNLTYADFMSNQQVQYINMKNGNNHNMTWLTNMDYQFMPQLRGFCVDDVNSPYGIKVKQTLNNTVLVTSDCSLLSTRENPLQSNRFTLFPNPADDKVFIESPEDLLEYSVFSVLGQKIQSGVFRKGEQSIDLKNLIKGTYVIQIRTDRQTFTEKIIKR
;
A
#
# COMPACT_ATOMS: atom_id res chain seq x y z
N MET A 1 15.97 -20.41 -11.72
CA MET A 1 15.70 -19.87 -13.07
C MET A 1 15.66 -18.35 -12.94
N LYS A 2 16.50 -17.60 -13.66
CA LYS A 2 16.52 -16.12 -13.59
C LYS A 2 15.83 -15.56 -14.84
N LEU A 3 14.82 -14.71 -14.66
CA LEU A 3 14.10 -14.06 -15.76
C LEU A 3 15.07 -13.20 -16.59
N LYS A 4 14.96 -13.30 -17.91
CA LYS A 4 15.63 -12.42 -18.88
C LYS A 4 14.67 -11.41 -19.52
N ASN A 5 13.43 -11.84 -19.73
CA ASN A 5 12.35 -11.01 -20.29
C ASN A 5 11.15 -11.07 -19.35
N PHE A 6 10.48 -9.94 -19.16
CA PHE A 6 9.26 -9.84 -18.37
C PHE A 6 8.20 -9.08 -19.16
N HIS A 7 7.08 -9.74 -19.45
CA HIS A 7 5.95 -9.14 -20.14
C HIS A 7 4.78 -9.06 -19.18
N SER A 8 4.31 -7.85 -18.89
CA SER A 8 3.21 -7.62 -17.96
C SER A 8 2.28 -6.57 -18.51
N ALA A 9 1.39 -7.00 -19.42
CA ALA A 9 0.34 -6.15 -19.96
C ALA A 9 -1.04 -6.51 -19.39
N ASN A 10 -1.88 -5.51 -19.16
CA ASN A 10 -3.29 -5.68 -18.76
C ASN A 10 -3.50 -6.54 -17.50
N ASN A 11 -2.64 -6.38 -16.48
CA ASN A 11 -2.77 -7.11 -15.22
C ASN A 11 -3.50 -6.28 -14.14
N LEU A 12 -3.83 -6.95 -13.03
CA LEU A 12 -4.43 -6.37 -11.82
C LEU A 12 -3.39 -6.14 -10.71
N PHE A 13 -2.11 -6.11 -11.05
CA PHE A 13 -1.06 -5.86 -10.07
C PHE A 13 -1.14 -4.42 -9.57
N THR A 14 -0.89 -4.24 -8.28
CA THR A 14 -0.75 -2.91 -7.66
C THR A 14 0.72 -2.51 -7.49
N ALA A 15 1.61 -3.50 -7.45
CA ALA A 15 3.06 -3.30 -7.44
C ALA A 15 3.76 -4.42 -8.22
N ILE A 16 4.89 -4.11 -8.84
CA ILE A 16 5.76 -5.05 -9.54
C ILE A 16 7.17 -4.92 -8.98
N ASP A 17 7.73 -6.00 -8.44
CA ASP A 17 9.10 -6.04 -7.93
C ASP A 17 9.97 -7.00 -8.73
N LEU A 18 10.95 -6.46 -9.45
CA LEU A 18 11.90 -7.18 -10.29
C LEU A 18 13.34 -7.06 -9.77
N SER A 19 13.54 -6.59 -8.54
CA SER A 19 14.87 -6.35 -7.94
C SER A 19 15.74 -7.60 -7.83
N ASN A 20 15.14 -8.79 -7.71
CA ASN A 20 15.86 -10.06 -7.63
C ASN A 20 16.19 -10.66 -9.01
N ASN A 21 15.88 -9.97 -10.11
CA ASN A 21 16.10 -10.46 -11.47
C ASN A 21 17.35 -9.86 -12.12
N HIS A 22 18.53 -10.20 -11.59
CA HIS A 22 19.82 -9.66 -12.03
C HIS A 22 20.24 -9.97 -13.48
N ASN A 23 19.49 -10.80 -14.21
CA ASN A 23 19.76 -11.13 -15.61
C ASN A 23 18.69 -10.53 -16.54
N LEU A 24 17.79 -9.70 -16.02
CA LEU A 24 16.70 -9.10 -16.78
C LEU A 24 17.26 -8.10 -17.79
N THR A 25 16.90 -8.29 -19.06
CA THR A 25 17.33 -7.46 -20.20
C THR A 25 16.15 -6.81 -20.92
N TYR A 26 14.92 -7.20 -20.62
CA TYR A 26 13.71 -6.60 -21.20
C TYR A 26 12.54 -6.66 -20.21
N ALA A 27 11.77 -5.57 -20.13
CA ALA A 27 10.53 -5.52 -19.36
C ALA A 27 9.53 -4.53 -19.97
N ASP A 28 8.27 -4.96 -20.12
CA ASP A 28 7.15 -4.09 -20.47
C ASP A 28 6.04 -4.13 -19.41
N PHE A 29 5.34 -3.00 -19.28
CA PHE A 29 4.32 -2.76 -18.26
C PHE A 29 3.04 -2.14 -18.85
N MET A 30 2.83 -2.25 -20.15
CA MET A 30 1.78 -1.52 -20.85
C MET A 30 0.36 -1.84 -20.33
N SER A 31 -0.53 -0.86 -20.35
CA SER A 31 -1.95 -1.03 -20.04
C SER A 31 -2.28 -1.55 -18.65
N ASN A 32 -1.39 -1.37 -17.67
CA ASN A 32 -1.69 -1.69 -16.27
C ASN A 32 -2.44 -0.55 -15.58
N GLN A 33 -3.75 -0.72 -15.40
CA GLN A 33 -4.64 0.29 -14.82
C GLN A 33 -4.46 0.48 -13.31
N GLN A 34 -3.88 -0.49 -12.60
CA GLN A 34 -3.80 -0.52 -11.13
C GLN A 34 -2.39 -0.45 -10.56
N VAL A 35 -1.34 -0.60 -11.39
CA VAL A 35 0.05 -0.60 -10.92
C VAL A 35 0.41 0.80 -10.44
N GLN A 36 0.82 0.88 -9.18
CA GLN A 36 1.25 2.11 -8.52
C GLN A 36 2.77 2.19 -8.38
N TYR A 37 3.44 1.04 -8.29
CA TYR A 37 4.88 0.98 -8.03
C TYR A 37 5.57 -0.09 -8.86
N ILE A 38 6.72 0.24 -9.43
CA ILE A 38 7.60 -0.69 -10.13
C ILE A 38 9.01 -0.59 -9.55
N ASN A 39 9.60 -1.71 -9.14
CA ASN A 39 10.98 -1.79 -8.70
C ASN A 39 11.85 -2.51 -9.75
N MET A 40 12.62 -1.73 -10.51
CA MET A 40 13.60 -2.21 -11.49
C MET A 40 15.04 -2.15 -10.98
N LYS A 41 15.28 -1.92 -9.68
CA LYS A 41 16.63 -1.89 -9.10
C LYS A 41 17.22 -3.31 -9.00
N ASN A 42 17.61 -3.85 -10.15
CA ASN A 42 18.01 -5.24 -10.32
C ASN A 42 19.52 -5.42 -10.57
N GLY A 43 20.30 -4.34 -10.59
CA GLY A 43 21.73 -4.34 -10.86
C GLY A 43 22.11 -4.52 -12.33
N ASN A 44 21.13 -4.59 -13.25
CA ASN A 44 21.33 -4.87 -14.67
C ASN A 44 20.68 -3.82 -15.59
N ASN A 45 20.27 -2.65 -15.07
CA ASN A 45 19.61 -1.60 -15.85
C ASN A 45 20.45 -1.12 -17.05
N HIS A 46 21.78 -1.20 -16.98
CA HIS A 46 22.69 -0.83 -18.08
C HIS A 46 22.60 -1.79 -19.29
N ASN A 47 22.12 -3.02 -19.09
CA ASN A 47 21.92 -4.02 -20.15
C ASN A 47 20.45 -4.14 -20.59
N MET A 48 19.58 -3.25 -20.11
CA MET A 48 18.18 -3.24 -20.54
C MET A 48 18.08 -2.77 -21.99
N THR A 49 17.36 -3.55 -22.77
CA THR A 49 17.10 -3.35 -24.20
C THR A 49 15.65 -2.92 -24.40
N TRP A 50 15.37 -2.25 -25.53
CA TRP A 50 14.03 -1.83 -25.96
C TRP A 50 13.21 -1.08 -24.89
N LEU A 51 13.60 0.17 -24.66
CA LEU A 51 12.76 1.14 -23.95
C LEU A 51 12.08 2.00 -24.99
N THR A 52 10.86 1.67 -25.34
CA THR A 52 10.03 2.53 -26.17
C THR A 52 9.00 3.22 -25.29
N ASN A 53 8.48 4.37 -25.74
CA ASN A 53 7.39 5.01 -25.00
C ASN A 53 6.15 4.11 -24.88
N MET A 54 6.02 3.11 -25.76
CA MET A 54 4.91 2.15 -25.76
C MET A 54 4.93 1.22 -24.54
N ASP A 55 6.11 0.86 -24.03
CA ASP A 55 6.27 -0.09 -22.91
C ASP A 55 5.69 0.45 -21.59
N TYR A 56 5.39 1.76 -21.54
CA TYR A 56 4.88 2.48 -20.38
C TYR A 56 3.51 3.16 -20.61
N GLN A 57 2.83 2.85 -21.72
CA GLN A 57 1.54 3.47 -22.02
C GLN A 57 0.42 2.96 -21.11
N PHE A 58 -0.56 3.82 -20.87
CA PHE A 58 -1.80 3.50 -20.15
C PHE A 58 -1.57 2.91 -18.75
N MET A 59 -0.66 3.53 -17.99
CA MET A 59 -0.46 3.28 -16.55
C MET A 59 -0.90 4.49 -15.70
N PRO A 60 -2.22 4.80 -15.64
CA PRO A 60 -2.71 6.04 -15.02
C PRO A 60 -2.48 6.13 -13.52
N GLN A 61 -2.26 5.00 -12.84
CA GLN A 61 -2.06 4.95 -11.39
C GLN A 61 -0.58 4.85 -10.99
N LEU A 62 0.36 4.84 -11.93
CA LEU A 62 1.79 4.71 -11.61
C LEU A 62 2.29 5.96 -10.87
N ARG A 63 2.84 5.75 -9.68
CA ARG A 63 3.32 6.82 -8.79
C ARG A 63 4.82 6.78 -8.60
N GLY A 64 5.44 5.60 -8.70
CA GLY A 64 6.86 5.47 -8.49
C GLY A 64 7.51 4.36 -9.28
N PHE A 65 8.75 4.62 -9.70
CA PHE A 65 9.58 3.73 -10.47
C PHE A 65 11.01 3.72 -9.90
N CYS A 66 11.44 2.58 -9.37
CA CYS A 66 12.80 2.44 -8.86
C CYS A 66 13.77 1.97 -9.94
N VAL A 67 14.94 2.58 -10.02
CA VAL A 67 16.02 2.19 -10.94
C VAL A 67 17.35 2.01 -10.18
N ASP A 68 18.33 1.38 -10.80
CA ASP A 68 19.67 1.23 -10.22
C ASP A 68 20.35 2.58 -9.98
N ASP A 69 20.34 3.44 -11.00
CA ASP A 69 20.89 4.79 -10.96
C ASP A 69 20.01 5.71 -11.83
N VAL A 70 19.49 6.76 -11.21
CA VAL A 70 18.60 7.76 -11.83
C VAL A 70 19.29 8.66 -12.84
N ASN A 71 20.64 8.68 -12.85
CA ASN A 71 21.47 9.43 -13.78
C ASN A 71 22.09 8.54 -14.86
N SER A 72 21.87 7.23 -14.81
CA SER A 72 22.28 6.31 -15.87
C SER A 72 21.47 6.53 -17.16
N PRO A 73 21.95 6.07 -18.34
CA PRO A 73 21.18 6.14 -19.57
C PRO A 73 19.78 5.52 -19.45
N TYR A 74 19.64 4.43 -18.69
CA TYR A 74 18.35 3.81 -18.38
C TYR A 74 17.47 4.73 -17.54
N GLY A 75 18.00 5.23 -16.42
CA GLY A 75 17.26 6.11 -15.51
C GLY A 75 16.80 7.41 -16.16
N ILE A 76 17.64 8.03 -16.98
CA ILE A 76 17.29 9.24 -17.76
C ILE A 76 16.17 8.92 -18.74
N LYS A 77 16.26 7.79 -19.45
CA LYS A 77 15.24 7.40 -20.42
C LYS A 77 13.89 7.11 -19.76
N VAL A 78 13.88 6.41 -18.63
CA VAL A 78 12.67 6.19 -17.83
C VAL A 78 12.06 7.52 -17.39
N LYS A 79 12.86 8.47 -16.90
CA LYS A 79 12.40 9.83 -16.54
C LYS A 79 11.84 10.63 -17.71
N GLN A 80 12.35 10.43 -18.92
CA GLN A 80 11.85 11.12 -20.11
C GLN A 80 10.56 10.49 -20.65
N THR A 81 10.45 9.17 -20.56
CA THR A 81 9.28 8.42 -21.02
C THR A 81 8.11 8.55 -20.05
N LEU A 82 8.37 8.58 -18.75
CA LEU A 82 7.37 8.81 -17.72
C LEU A 82 7.19 10.31 -17.51
N ASN A 83 5.94 10.77 -17.43
CA ASN A 83 5.66 12.18 -17.16
C ASN A 83 6.19 12.61 -15.77
N ASN A 84 6.38 13.91 -15.56
CA ASN A 84 6.91 14.50 -14.31
C ASN A 84 6.13 14.17 -13.02
N THR A 85 4.95 13.55 -13.12
CA THR A 85 4.13 13.13 -11.98
C THR A 85 4.60 11.81 -11.34
N VAL A 86 5.45 11.02 -12.02
CA VAL A 86 5.97 9.75 -11.51
C VAL A 86 7.31 9.98 -10.81
N LEU A 87 7.43 9.51 -9.56
CA LEU A 87 8.69 9.54 -8.84
C LEU A 87 9.65 8.49 -9.38
N VAL A 88 10.71 8.91 -10.08
CA VAL A 88 11.81 8.02 -10.48
C VAL A 88 12.98 8.19 -9.51
N THR A 89 13.33 7.13 -8.78
CA THR A 89 14.33 7.16 -7.69
C THR A 89 15.23 5.93 -7.69
N SER A 90 16.43 6.03 -7.11
CA SER A 90 17.29 4.88 -6.78
C SER A 90 17.16 4.45 -5.32
N ASP A 91 16.45 5.24 -4.50
CA ASP A 91 16.05 4.88 -3.14
C ASP A 91 14.66 4.22 -3.18
N CYS A 92 14.66 2.89 -3.32
CA CYS A 92 13.41 2.12 -3.38
C CYS A 92 12.70 2.01 -2.03
N SER A 93 13.31 2.47 -0.93
CA SER A 93 12.65 2.46 0.39
C SER A 93 11.46 3.42 0.44
N LEU A 94 11.51 4.49 -0.38
CA LEU A 94 10.42 5.45 -0.61
C LEU A 94 9.27 4.86 -1.43
N LEU A 95 9.49 3.72 -2.11
CA LEU A 95 8.54 3.04 -2.97
C LEU A 95 8.01 1.74 -2.35
N SER A 96 8.50 1.38 -1.16
CA SER A 96 7.95 0.29 -0.37
C SER A 96 6.50 0.61 -0.05
N THR A 97 5.59 -0.30 -0.36
CA THR A 97 4.20 -0.27 0.11
C THR A 97 4.19 -0.51 1.62
N ARG A 98 4.67 0.45 2.41
CA ARG A 98 3.98 0.68 3.68
C ARG A 98 2.59 1.13 3.28
N GLU A 99 1.58 0.41 3.74
CA GLU A 99 0.17 0.74 3.55
C GLU A 99 0.00 2.26 3.53
N ASN A 100 -0.59 2.76 2.44
CA ASN A 100 -0.83 4.18 2.16
C ASN A 100 -0.76 5.10 3.40
N PRO A 101 0.31 5.90 3.59
CA PRO A 101 0.25 7.01 4.52
C PRO A 101 -0.60 8.19 3.99
N LEU A 102 -1.30 8.01 2.87
CA LEU A 102 -2.15 9.01 2.22
C LEU A 102 -3.62 8.96 2.67
N GLN A 103 -3.90 8.45 3.85
CA GLN A 103 -5.07 8.88 4.61
C GLN A 103 -4.66 10.06 5.49
N SER A 104 -4.62 11.25 4.89
CA SER A 104 -4.52 12.52 5.62
C SER A 104 -5.81 12.86 6.41
N ASN A 105 -6.73 11.91 6.59
CA ASN A 105 -7.83 11.95 7.55
C ASN A 105 -7.56 10.88 8.60
N ARG A 106 -6.70 11.21 9.58
CA ARG A 106 -6.22 10.26 10.58
C ARG A 106 -7.38 9.73 11.43
N PHE A 107 -7.81 8.53 11.09
CA PHE A 107 -8.56 7.68 11.99
C PHE A 107 -7.54 6.92 12.85
N THR A 108 -7.55 7.07 14.17
CA THR A 108 -6.60 6.35 15.04
C THR A 108 -7.29 5.69 16.22
N LEU A 109 -6.79 4.50 16.58
CA LEU A 109 -7.19 3.77 17.78
C LEU A 109 -6.06 3.78 18.80
N PHE A 110 -6.35 4.22 20.03
CA PHE A 110 -5.36 4.28 21.10
C PHE A 110 -5.99 4.06 22.49
N PRO A 111 -5.23 3.58 23.48
CA PRO A 111 -3.88 3.03 23.33
C PRO A 111 -3.92 1.66 22.65
N ASN A 112 -2.83 1.30 21.96
CA ASN A 112 -2.57 -0.05 21.50
C ASN A 112 -1.14 -0.43 21.95
N PRO A 113 -0.97 -1.39 22.89
CA PRO A 113 -2.00 -2.23 23.50
C PRO A 113 -2.99 -1.49 24.41
N ALA A 114 -4.24 -1.98 24.46
CA ALA A 114 -5.34 -1.45 25.27
C ALA A 114 -5.56 -2.27 26.56
N ASP A 115 -5.93 -1.59 27.64
CA ASP A 115 -6.43 -2.22 28.86
C ASP A 115 -7.95 -2.35 28.78
N ASP A 116 -8.73 -1.51 29.45
CA ASP A 116 -10.19 -1.68 29.50
C ASP A 116 -10.93 -0.99 28.35
N LYS A 117 -10.30 -0.01 27.71
CA LYS A 117 -10.93 0.82 26.67
C LYS A 117 -9.94 1.14 25.56
N VAL A 118 -10.49 1.32 24.37
CA VAL A 118 -9.81 1.95 23.24
C VAL A 118 -10.58 3.21 22.85
N PHE A 119 -9.86 4.29 22.58
CA PHE A 119 -10.34 5.58 22.14
C PHE A 119 -10.12 5.72 20.63
N ILE A 120 -10.98 6.51 20.01
CA ILE A 120 -11.06 6.70 18.56
C ILE A 120 -10.88 8.19 18.27
N GLU A 121 -9.80 8.56 17.59
CA GLU A 121 -9.68 9.88 16.99
C GLU A 121 -10.17 9.79 15.53
N SER A 122 -11.16 10.59 15.17
CA SER A 122 -11.76 10.60 13.84
C SER A 122 -12.22 12.01 13.48
N PRO A 123 -11.99 12.49 12.25
CA PRO A 123 -12.59 13.72 11.75
C PRO A 123 -14.07 13.55 11.36
N GLU A 124 -14.59 12.31 11.40
CA GLU A 124 -15.95 11.93 10.99
C GLU A 124 -16.76 11.40 12.18
N ASP A 125 -18.08 11.58 12.10
CA ASP A 125 -19.03 11.03 13.07
C ASP A 125 -19.04 9.50 12.99
N LEU A 126 -18.92 8.86 14.16
CA LEU A 126 -18.91 7.42 14.29
C LEU A 126 -20.35 6.89 14.32
N LEU A 127 -20.63 5.83 13.55
CA LEU A 127 -21.96 5.21 13.52
C LEU A 127 -22.00 3.94 14.36
N GLU A 128 -21.18 2.95 14.04
CA GLU A 128 -21.18 1.66 14.73
C GLU A 128 -19.80 1.01 14.71
N TYR A 129 -19.61 0.03 15.59
CA TYR A 129 -18.42 -0.79 15.65
C TYR A 129 -18.74 -2.27 15.76
N SER A 130 -17.79 -3.10 15.34
CA SER A 130 -17.76 -4.54 15.58
C SER A 130 -16.35 -4.97 15.97
N VAL A 131 -16.25 -5.80 17.00
CA VAL A 131 -14.99 -6.40 17.47
C VAL A 131 -15.01 -7.88 17.13
N PHE A 132 -13.95 -8.34 16.48
CA PHE A 132 -13.78 -9.70 16.02
C PHE A 132 -12.57 -10.36 16.68
N SER A 133 -12.67 -11.67 16.92
CA SER A 133 -11.51 -12.49 17.27
C SER A 133 -10.60 -12.68 16.04
N VAL A 134 -9.38 -13.18 16.27
CA VAL A 134 -8.44 -13.54 15.18
C VAL A 134 -8.99 -14.62 14.22
N LEU A 135 -10.01 -15.37 14.64
CA LEU A 135 -10.70 -16.36 13.82
C LEU A 135 -11.89 -15.75 13.04
N GLY A 136 -12.10 -14.44 13.11
CA GLY A 136 -13.17 -13.72 12.43
C GLY A 136 -14.54 -13.82 13.11
N GLN A 137 -14.62 -14.39 14.32
CA GLN A 137 -15.88 -14.44 15.06
C GLN A 137 -16.18 -13.06 15.66
N LYS A 138 -17.38 -12.53 15.43
CA LYS A 138 -17.83 -11.28 16.05
C LYS A 138 -18.09 -11.52 17.54
N ILE A 139 -17.32 -10.85 18.40
CA ILE A 139 -17.38 -11.00 19.87
C ILE A 139 -18.18 -9.86 20.51
N GLN A 140 -18.16 -8.67 19.91
CA GLN A 140 -18.88 -7.50 20.42
C GLN A 140 -19.27 -6.58 19.26
N SER A 141 -20.35 -5.81 19.42
CA SER A 141 -20.73 -4.73 18.50
C SER A 141 -21.58 -3.69 19.23
N GLY A 142 -21.62 -2.47 18.70
CA GLY A 142 -22.45 -1.40 19.24
C GLY A 142 -22.60 -0.22 18.28
N VAL A 143 -23.51 0.69 18.63
CA VAL A 143 -23.76 1.95 17.91
C VAL A 143 -23.25 3.09 18.79
N PHE A 144 -22.51 4.03 18.19
CA PHE A 144 -21.99 5.19 18.91
C PHE A 144 -23.09 6.22 19.16
N ARG A 145 -23.09 6.81 20.36
CA ARG A 145 -23.87 8.01 20.65
C ARG A 145 -23.13 9.25 20.16
N LYS A 146 -23.85 10.36 20.00
CA LYS A 146 -23.25 11.64 19.58
C LYS A 146 -22.14 12.06 20.56
N GLY A 147 -20.92 12.21 20.06
CA GLY A 147 -19.73 12.54 20.85
C GLY A 147 -19.05 11.37 21.56
N GLU A 148 -19.56 10.15 21.41
CA GLU A 148 -18.90 8.94 21.93
C GLU A 148 -17.74 8.54 21.03
N GLN A 149 -16.56 8.38 21.61
CA GLN A 149 -15.31 8.11 20.89
C GLN A 149 -14.51 6.99 21.57
N SER A 150 -15.18 6.04 22.20
CA SER A 150 -14.51 4.93 22.87
C SER A 150 -15.29 3.62 22.75
N ILE A 151 -14.56 2.51 22.74
CA ILE A 151 -15.11 1.15 22.83
C ILE A 151 -14.62 0.53 24.14
N ASP A 152 -15.55 -0.05 24.89
CA ASP A 152 -15.26 -0.79 26.11
C ASP A 152 -14.83 -2.23 25.75
N LEU A 153 -13.67 -2.64 26.26
CA LEU A 153 -13.04 -3.94 26.04
C LEU A 153 -12.83 -4.69 27.38
N LYS A 154 -13.35 -4.17 28.49
CA LYS A 154 -13.08 -4.68 29.85
C LYS A 154 -13.43 -6.16 30.03
N ASN A 155 -14.47 -6.62 29.34
CA ASN A 155 -14.96 -8.01 29.43
C ASN A 155 -14.27 -8.94 28.43
N LEU A 156 -13.34 -8.44 27.62
CA LEU A 156 -12.57 -9.25 26.68
C LEU A 156 -11.33 -9.83 27.38
N ILE A 157 -11.04 -11.10 27.08
CA ILE A 157 -9.82 -11.75 27.52
C ILE A 157 -8.60 -11.12 26.84
N LYS A 158 -7.42 -11.28 27.45
CA LYS A 158 -6.15 -10.82 26.88
C LYS A 158 -5.92 -11.50 25.52
N GLY A 159 -5.55 -10.72 24.50
CA GLY A 159 -5.37 -11.27 23.17
C GLY A 159 -5.41 -10.22 22.05
N THR A 160 -5.40 -10.71 20.82
CA THR A 160 -5.49 -9.86 19.62
C THR A 160 -6.92 -9.82 19.11
N TYR A 161 -7.37 -8.62 18.75
CA TYR A 161 -8.71 -8.38 18.20
C TYR A 161 -8.63 -7.50 16.96
N VAL A 162 -9.63 -7.64 16.09
CA VAL A 162 -9.83 -6.75 14.95
C VAL A 162 -11.07 -5.91 15.25
N ILE A 163 -10.93 -4.59 15.22
CA ILE A 163 -12.02 -3.64 15.41
C ILE A 163 -12.35 -3.03 14.07
N GLN A 164 -13.62 -3.16 13.67
CA GLN A 164 -14.18 -2.49 12.51
C GLN A 164 -15.09 -1.35 12.98
N ILE A 165 -14.92 -0.16 12.40
CA ILE A 165 -15.69 1.04 12.74
C ILE A 165 -16.24 1.63 11.45
N ARG A 166 -17.55 1.88 11.42
CA ARG A 166 -18.26 2.45 10.28
C ARG A 166 -18.60 3.91 10.55
N THR A 167 -18.28 4.76 9.57
CA THR A 167 -18.74 6.15 9.46
C THR A 167 -19.77 6.25 8.33
N ASP A 168 -20.24 7.47 8.05
CA ASP A 168 -21.10 7.77 6.90
C ASP A 168 -20.40 7.53 5.56
N ARG A 169 -19.08 7.72 5.49
CA ARG A 169 -18.30 7.62 4.25
C ARG A 169 -17.61 6.28 4.06
N GLN A 170 -17.12 5.68 5.13
CA GLN A 170 -16.22 4.54 5.00
C GLN A 170 -16.25 3.62 6.21
N THR A 171 -15.54 2.50 6.09
CA THR A 171 -15.35 1.54 7.18
C THR A 171 -13.86 1.36 7.41
N PHE A 172 -13.42 1.62 8.63
CA PHE A 172 -12.06 1.43 9.08
C PHE A 172 -11.92 0.09 9.78
N THR A 173 -10.79 -0.57 9.61
CA THR A 173 -10.51 -1.86 10.26
C THR A 173 -9.10 -1.81 10.82
N GLU A 174 -8.97 -2.04 12.11
CA GLU A 174 -7.71 -1.91 12.85
C GLU A 174 -7.49 -3.09 13.78
N LYS A 175 -6.22 -3.48 13.93
CA LYS A 175 -5.83 -4.58 14.82
C LYS A 175 -5.35 -4.01 16.16
N ILE A 176 -5.91 -4.50 17.26
CA ILE A 176 -5.52 -4.10 18.61
C ILE A 176 -5.05 -5.28 19.45
N ILE A 177 -4.25 -4.99 20.47
CA ILE A 177 -3.82 -5.96 21.49
C ILE A 177 -4.49 -5.58 22.82
N LYS A 178 -5.30 -6.46 23.40
CA LYS A 178 -5.85 -6.36 24.75
C LYS A 178 -4.87 -6.97 25.75
N ARG A 179 -4.50 -6.20 26.78
CA ARG A 179 -3.63 -6.63 27.88
C ARG A 179 -4.36 -7.24 29.06
#